data_AF-A0A5C6LPN7-F1
#
_entry.id   AF-A0A5C6LPN7-F1
#
_cell.length_a   1.000
_cell.length_b   1.000
_cell.length_c   1.000
_cell.angle_alpha   90.00
_cell.angle_beta   90.00
_cell.angle_gamma   90.00
#
_symmetry.space_group_name_H-M   'P 1'
#
loop_
_entity.id
_entity.type
_entity.pdbx_description
1 polymer ?
#
loop_
_entity_poly.entity_id
_entity_poly.type
_entity_poly.pdbx_seq_one_letter_code
_entity_poly.pdbx_strand_id
1 'polypeptide(L)'
;MENLHIVFWLLKDIGWCLIWKPLGIAMIFPTLIIALVIAYRTRQFMSELCHNLAIAVWITANSYWMISEFLHFDAEIITGTITYKHLALIPFITGVLILAYYYCWYKPKHPEELETM
;
A
#
# COMPACT_ATOMS: atom_id res chain seq x y z
N MET A 1 17.36 6.35 -3.53
CA MET A 1 16.75 5.06 -3.95
C MET A 1 15.41 4.78 -3.26
N GLU A 2 15.00 5.57 -2.25
CA GLU A 2 13.67 5.42 -1.62
C GLU A 2 12.50 5.70 -2.56
N ASN A 3 12.53 6.76 -3.36
CA ASN A 3 11.37 7.14 -4.18
C ASN A 3 11.15 6.29 -5.46
N LEU A 4 11.94 5.24 -5.68
CA LEU A 4 11.85 4.45 -6.90
C LEU A 4 10.56 3.63 -6.98
N HIS A 5 10.02 3.20 -5.83
CA HIS A 5 8.71 2.53 -5.78
C HIS A 5 7.58 3.41 -6.33
N ILE A 6 7.68 4.74 -6.18
CA ILE A 6 6.69 5.70 -6.70
C ILE A 6 6.63 5.66 -8.22
N VAL A 7 7.77 5.55 -8.90
CA VAL A 7 7.81 5.49 -10.37
C VAL A 7 7.09 4.24 -10.88
N PHE A 8 7.36 3.08 -10.27
CA PHE A 8 6.70 1.83 -10.64
C PHE A 8 5.21 1.85 -10.30
N TRP A 9 4.84 2.49 -9.20
CA TRP A 9 3.44 2.72 -8.85
C TRP A 9 2.73 3.57 -9.92
N LEU A 10 3.31 4.70 -10.34
CA LEU A 10 2.71 5.53 -11.37
C LEU A 10 2.53 4.76 -12.70
N LEU A 11 3.52 3.96 -13.10
CA LEU A 11 3.41 3.12 -14.30
C LEU A 11 2.33 2.04 -14.18
N LYS A 12 2.22 1.40 -13.01
CA LYS A 12 1.13 0.45 -12.68
C LYS A 12 -0.23 1.12 -12.86
N ASP A 13 -0.42 2.30 -12.30
CA ASP A 13 -1.71 3.00 -12.30
C ASP A 13 -2.06 3.60 -13.67
N ILE A 14 -1.08 4.02 -14.48
CA ILE A 14 -1.29 4.31 -15.91
C ILE A 14 -1.75 3.05 -16.65
N GLY A 15 -1.09 1.92 -16.40
CA GLY A 15 -1.51 0.63 -16.96
C GLY A 15 -2.94 0.25 -16.58
N TRP A 16 -3.34 0.55 -15.35
CA TRP A 16 -4.72 0.36 -14.88
C TRP A 16 -5.70 1.28 -15.61
N CYS A 17 -5.41 2.57 -15.70
CA CYS A 17 -6.24 3.56 -16.39
C CYS A 17 -6.46 3.20 -17.88
N LEU A 18 -5.44 2.64 -18.53
CA LEU A 18 -5.51 2.17 -19.91
C LEU A 18 -6.07 0.74 -20.06
N ILE A 19 -6.47 0.09 -18.95
CA ILE A 19 -6.94 -1.31 -18.90
C ILE A 19 -5.89 -2.28 -19.53
N TRP A 20 -4.62 -1.91 -19.46
CA TRP A 20 -3.51 -2.71 -19.99
C TRP A 20 -3.06 -3.76 -18.96
N LYS A 21 -3.83 -4.86 -18.89
CA LYS A 21 -3.71 -5.91 -17.86
C LYS A 21 -2.27 -6.43 -17.65
N PRO A 22 -1.49 -6.79 -18.70
CA PRO A 22 -0.13 -7.30 -18.52
C PRO A 22 0.81 -6.27 -17.88
N LEU A 23 0.72 -5.00 -18.30
CA LEU A 23 1.55 -3.93 -17.74
C LEU A 23 1.18 -3.67 -16.28
N GLY A 24 -0.11 -3.50 -16.00
CA GLY A 24 -0.60 -3.25 -14.65
C GLY A 24 -0.16 -4.35 -13.67
N ILE A 25 -0.40 -5.62 -14.01
CA ILE A 25 -0.04 -6.76 -13.15
C ILE A 25 1.48 -6.90 -13.01
N ALA A 26 2.25 -6.77 -14.09
CA ALA A 26 3.70 -6.87 -14.05
C ALA A 26 4.33 -5.81 -13.14
N MET A 27 3.76 -4.59 -13.12
CA MET A 27 4.27 -3.48 -12.29
C MET A 27 3.90 -3.59 -10.81
N ILE A 28 2.98 -4.47 -10.39
CA ILE A 28 2.71 -4.74 -8.97
C ILE A 28 3.99 -5.24 -8.27
N PHE A 29 4.69 -6.19 -8.89
CA PHE A 29 5.86 -6.85 -8.31
C PHE A 29 7.00 -5.87 -7.99
N PRO A 30 7.56 -5.10 -8.94
CA PRO A 30 8.64 -4.17 -8.64
C PRO A 30 8.20 -3.10 -7.64
N THR A 31 6.95 -2.62 -7.71
CA THR A 31 6.41 -1.63 -6.77
C THR A 31 6.38 -2.16 -5.34
N LEU A 32 5.79 -3.34 -5.13
CA LEU A 32 5.63 -3.93 -3.80
C LEU A 32 6.97 -4.41 -3.24
N ILE A 33 7.83 -5.02 -4.05
CA ILE A 33 9.15 -5.48 -3.63
C ILE A 33 9.98 -4.30 -3.13
N ILE A 34 10.03 -3.19 -3.88
CA ILE A 34 10.82 -2.03 -3.47
C ILE A 34 10.23 -1.40 -2.20
N ALA A 35 8.90 -1.28 -2.09
CA ALA A 35 8.26 -0.77 -0.88
C ALA A 35 8.60 -1.60 0.37
N LEU A 36 8.56 -2.94 0.25
CA LEU A 36 8.95 -3.86 1.35
C LEU A 36 10.44 -3.79 1.67
N VAL A 37 11.31 -3.68 0.66
CA VAL A 37 12.76 -3.53 0.85
C VAL A 37 13.07 -2.22 1.59
N ILE A 38 12.39 -1.12 1.26
CA ILE A 38 12.56 0.17 1.95
C ILE A 38 12.10 0.04 3.39
N ALA A 39 10.91 -0.52 3.64
CA ALA A 39 10.40 -0.75 4.99
C ALA A 39 11.37 -1.62 5.83
N TYR A 40 11.95 -2.67 5.23
CA TYR A 40 12.93 -3.51 5.92
C TYR A 40 14.24 -2.79 6.23
N ARG A 41 14.74 -1.95 5.32
CA ARG A 41 15.98 -1.18 5.51
C ARG A 41 15.82 -0.07 6.55
N THR A 42 14.64 0.55 6.60
CA THR A 42 14.32 1.64 7.54
C THR A 42 13.78 1.15 8.88
N ARG A 43 13.73 -0.18 9.13
CA ARG A 43 13.23 -0.78 10.38
C ARG A 43 13.90 -0.28 11.67
N GLN A 44 15.06 0.35 11.56
CA GLN A 44 15.79 0.96 12.67
C GLN A 44 15.20 2.30 13.12
N PHE A 45 14.43 2.96 12.24
CA PHE A 45 13.74 4.22 12.52
C PHE A 45 12.23 3.93 12.55
N MET A 46 11.61 4.00 13.72
CA MET A 46 10.20 3.62 13.87
C MET A 46 9.27 4.52 13.02
N SER A 47 9.60 5.81 12.89
CA SER A 47 8.88 6.73 12.00
C SER A 47 8.83 6.20 10.57
N GLU A 48 10.00 5.98 9.99
CA GLU A 48 10.13 5.53 8.61
C GLU A 48 9.54 4.14 8.42
N LEU A 49 9.71 3.24 9.38
CA LEU A 49 9.11 1.91 9.33
C LEU A 49 7.58 1.98 9.25
N CYS A 50 6.93 2.76 10.12
CA CYS A 50 5.49 2.89 10.13
C CYS A 50 4.97 3.50 8.81
N HIS A 51 5.62 4.53 8.29
CA HIS A 51 5.25 5.15 7.01
C HIS A 51 5.45 4.19 5.83
N ASN A 52 6.63 3.60 5.71
CA ASN A 52 6.95 2.70 4.60
C ASN A 52 6.11 1.41 4.63
N LEU A 53 5.80 0.90 5.83
CA LEU A 53 4.90 -0.24 5.99
C LEU A 53 3.46 0.13 5.63
N ALA A 54 2.98 1.31 6.05
CA ALA A 54 1.66 1.80 5.65
C ALA A 54 1.54 1.92 4.14
N ILE A 55 2.57 2.46 3.46
CA ILE A 55 2.64 2.55 1.99
C ILE A 55 2.63 1.15 1.36
N ALA A 56 3.42 0.19 1.88
CA ALA A 56 3.46 -1.17 1.34
C ALA A 56 2.08 -1.89 1.43
N VAL A 57 1.38 -1.73 2.55
CA VAL A 57 0.02 -2.26 2.74
C VAL A 57 -0.97 -1.54 1.81
N TRP A 58 -0.81 -0.24 1.62
CA TRP A 58 -1.64 0.56 0.70
C TRP A 58 -1.47 0.12 -0.76
N ILE A 59 -0.24 -0.10 -1.21
CA ILE A 59 0.07 -0.65 -2.53
C ILE A 59 -0.56 -2.02 -2.70
N THR A 60 -0.52 -2.86 -1.66
CA THR A 60 -1.18 -4.17 -1.67
C THR A 60 -2.69 -4.04 -1.85
N ALA A 61 -3.34 -3.13 -1.11
CA ALA A 61 -4.77 -2.84 -1.23
C ALA A 61 -5.15 -2.39 -2.64
N ASN A 62 -4.40 -1.44 -3.18
CA ASN A 62 -4.62 -0.87 -4.49
C ASN A 62 -4.37 -1.90 -5.61
N SER A 63 -3.39 -2.79 -5.44
CA SER A 63 -3.12 -3.88 -6.36
C SER A 63 -4.23 -4.93 -6.35
N TYR A 64 -4.78 -5.25 -5.19
CA TYR A 64 -5.94 -6.15 -5.08
C TYR A 64 -7.17 -5.58 -5.78
N TRP A 65 -7.50 -4.30 -5.54
CA TRP A 65 -8.62 -3.64 -6.23
C TRP A 65 -8.44 -3.66 -7.75
N MET A 66 -7.26 -3.28 -8.25
CA MET A 66 -6.95 -3.34 -9.67
C MET A 66 -7.13 -4.76 -10.25
N ILE A 67 -6.65 -5.80 -9.57
CA ILE A 67 -6.82 -7.20 -10.01
C ILE A 67 -8.31 -7.56 -10.06
N SER A 68 -9.11 -7.12 -9.07
CA SER A 68 -10.54 -7.40 -9.04
C SER A 68 -11.28 -6.82 -10.25
N GLU A 69 -10.90 -5.61 -10.70
CA GLU A 69 -11.46 -5.00 -11.90
C GLU A 69 -10.96 -5.67 -13.19
N PHE A 70 -9.67 -6.03 -13.25
CA PHE A 70 -9.11 -6.72 -14.42
C PHE A 70 -9.71 -8.10 -14.63
N LEU A 71 -10.08 -8.79 -13.55
CA LEU A 71 -10.73 -10.09 -13.60
C LEU A 71 -12.26 -9.99 -13.53
N HIS A 72 -12.82 -8.79 -13.52
CA HIS A 72 -14.25 -8.50 -13.56
C HIS A 72 -15.07 -9.14 -12.43
N PHE A 73 -14.44 -9.39 -11.27
CA PHE A 73 -15.12 -9.91 -10.08
C PHE A 73 -15.33 -8.84 -8.99
N ASP A 74 -14.95 -7.59 -9.25
CA ASP A 74 -15.09 -6.46 -8.32
C ASP A 74 -16.54 -6.24 -7.83
N ALA A 75 -17.51 -6.52 -8.72
CA ALA A 75 -18.94 -6.42 -8.47
C ALA A 75 -19.57 -7.71 -7.90
N GLU A 76 -18.84 -8.82 -7.87
CA GLU A 76 -19.36 -10.06 -7.29
C GLU A 76 -19.58 -9.92 -5.78
N ILE A 77 -20.71 -10.43 -5.31
CA ILE A 77 -21.10 -10.35 -3.91
C ILE A 77 -20.46 -11.52 -3.17
N ILE A 78 -19.76 -11.21 -2.07
CA ILE A 78 -19.24 -12.23 -1.15
C ILE A 78 -20.32 -12.58 -0.14
N THR A 79 -20.85 -11.57 0.55
CA THR A 79 -21.87 -11.73 1.60
C THR A 79 -22.73 -10.48 1.71
N GLY A 80 -24.05 -10.63 1.69
CA GLY A 80 -24.99 -9.50 1.87
C GLY A 80 -24.81 -8.44 0.78
N THR A 81 -24.39 -7.23 1.18
CA THR A 81 -24.10 -6.09 0.27
C THR A 81 -22.61 -5.87 0.02
N ILE A 82 -21.74 -6.76 0.53
CA ILE A 82 -20.28 -6.64 0.43
C ILE A 82 -19.82 -7.33 -0.85
N THR A 83 -19.21 -6.55 -1.74
CA THR A 83 -18.57 -7.07 -2.96
C THR A 83 -17.08 -7.32 -2.77
N TYR A 84 -16.43 -8.05 -3.67
CA TYR A 84 -14.97 -8.29 -3.60
C TYR A 84 -14.16 -7.00 -3.57
N LYS A 85 -14.57 -5.92 -4.26
CA LYS A 85 -13.86 -4.63 -4.17
C LYS A 85 -13.76 -4.13 -2.71
N HIS A 86 -14.76 -4.41 -1.88
CA HIS A 86 -14.79 -3.97 -0.49
C HIS A 86 -13.76 -4.68 0.37
N LEU A 87 -13.26 -5.86 -0.04
CA LEU A 87 -12.14 -6.50 0.64
C LEU A 87 -10.85 -5.68 0.56
N ALA A 88 -10.69 -4.83 -0.47
CA ALA A 88 -9.58 -3.90 -0.56
C ALA A 88 -9.55 -2.90 0.61
N LEU A 89 -10.70 -2.63 1.25
CA LEU A 89 -10.77 -1.72 2.40
C LEU A 89 -10.02 -2.26 3.61
N ILE A 90 -9.90 -3.58 3.78
CA ILE A 90 -9.20 -4.19 4.92
C ILE A 90 -7.73 -3.72 4.97
N PRO A 91 -6.92 -3.91 3.90
CA PRO A 91 -5.56 -3.39 3.88
C PRO A 91 -5.52 -1.85 3.84
N PHE A 92 -6.44 -1.14 3.18
CA PHE A 92 -6.46 0.34 3.25
C PHE A 92 -6.60 0.84 4.69
N ILE A 93 -7.58 0.32 5.43
CA ILE A 93 -7.80 0.65 6.84
C ILE A 93 -6.58 0.26 7.67
N THR A 94 -5.97 -0.88 7.38
CA THR A 94 -4.75 -1.32 8.08
C THR A 94 -3.61 -0.31 7.90
N GLY A 95 -3.41 0.22 6.69
CA GLY A 95 -2.44 1.29 6.43
C GLY A 95 -2.74 2.56 7.24
N VAL A 96 -4.01 3.00 7.28
CA VAL A 96 -4.44 4.14 8.10
C VAL A 96 -4.18 3.88 9.59
N LEU A 97 -4.50 2.68 10.09
CA LEU A 97 -4.31 2.32 11.49
C LEU A 97 -2.84 2.29 11.89
N ILE A 98 -1.93 1.88 11.00
CA ILE A 98 -0.48 1.94 11.23
C ILE A 98 -0.02 3.39 11.43
N LEU A 99 -0.47 4.30 10.56
CA LEU A 99 -0.14 5.73 10.68
C LEU A 99 -0.79 6.35 11.93
N ALA A 100 -2.05 6.02 12.21
CA ALA A 100 -2.74 6.47 13.41
C ALA A 100 -2.05 5.99 14.69
N TYR A 101 -1.60 4.74 14.72
CA TYR A 101 -0.79 4.22 15.83
C TYR A 101 0.49 5.04 16.02
N TYR A 102 1.20 5.32 14.94
CA TYR A 102 2.43 6.11 15.00
C TYR A 102 2.18 7.52 15.57
N TYR A 103 1.24 8.26 14.98
CA TYR A 103 1.00 9.66 15.34
C TYR A 103 0.23 9.84 16.66
N CYS A 104 -0.74 9.00 16.96
CA CYS A 104 -1.59 9.17 18.14
C CYS A 104 -1.02 8.52 19.40
N TRP A 105 -0.17 7.49 19.26
CA TRP A 105 0.32 6.72 20.42
C TRP A 105 1.84 6.69 20.54
N TYR A 106 2.56 6.35 19.46
CA TYR A 106 4.00 6.15 19.53
C TYR A 106 4.76 7.48 19.68
N LYS A 107 4.47 8.47 18.82
CA LYS A 107 5.11 9.80 18.83
C LYS A 107 4.95 10.54 20.17
N PRO A 108 3.76 10.62 20.79
CA PRO A 108 3.61 11.25 22.11
C PRO A 108 4.40 10.56 23.24
N LYS A 109 4.66 9.25 23.12
CA LYS A 109 5.44 8.48 24.10
C LYS A 109 6.95 8.58 23.91
N HIS A 110 7.42 8.94 22.72
CA HIS A 110 8.84 9.04 22.39
C HIS A 110 9.17 10.44 21.85
N PRO A 111 8.99 11.51 22.65
CA PRO A 111 9.20 12.88 22.20
C PRO A 111 10.67 13.22 21.89
N GLU A 112 11.62 12.41 22.37
CA GLU A 112 13.06 12.59 22.14
C GLU A 112 13.59 11.86 20.90
N GLU A 113 12.80 10.99 20.25
CA GLU A 113 13.18 10.44 18.95
C GLU A 113 13.07 11.55 17.90
N LEU A 114 14.22 12.03 17.43
CA LEU A 114 14.31 12.92 16.28
C LEU A 114 13.52 12.30 15.11
N GLU A 115 12.59 13.07 14.54
CA GLU A 115 12.00 12.74 13.25
C GLU A 115 13.15 12.70 12.24
N THR A 116 13.63 11.50 11.94
CA THR A 116 14.55 11.27 10.84
C THR A 116 13.74 11.49 9.56
N MET A 117 13.91 12.67 8.96
CA MET A 117 13.41 13.01 7.62
C MET A 117 14.20 12.31 6.53
#